data_AF-A0A926U0H3-F1
#
_entry.id   AF-A0A926U0H3-F1
#
_cell.length_a   1.000
_cell.length_b   1.000
_cell.length_c   1.000
_cell.angle_alpha   90.00
_cell.angle_beta   90.00
_cell.angle_gamma   90.00
#
_symmetry.space_group_name_H-M   'P 1'
#
loop_
_entity.id
_entity.type
_entity.pdbx_description
1 polymer ?
#
loop_
_entity_poly.entity_id
_entity_poly.type
_entity_poly.pdbx_seq_one_letter_code
_entity_poly.pdbx_strand_id
1 'polypeptide(L)'
;MTTAQQIGYWLDRDELLRIRDRKLLTSDRDYLFFALQIDYPGKLNPSVDVTAFCDRWDLSIGNFYKALGDLKNKGVVMDITNQLDLQIQQE
;
A
#
# COMPACT_ATOMS: atom_id res chain seq x y z
N MET A 1 -22.10 -8.11 -32.61
CA MET A 1 -21.17 -8.40 -31.50
C MET A 1 -20.74 -7.06 -30.93
N THR A 2 -21.29 -6.68 -29.78
CA THR A 2 -21.00 -5.39 -29.15
C THR A 2 -19.72 -5.56 -28.35
N THR A 3 -18.61 -5.00 -28.83
CA THR A 3 -17.37 -4.89 -28.08
C THR A 3 -17.66 -4.02 -26.87
N ALA A 4 -17.83 -4.63 -25.69
CA ALA A 4 -17.77 -3.88 -24.45
C ALA A 4 -16.38 -3.26 -24.39
N GLN A 5 -16.29 -1.96 -24.63
CA GLN A 5 -15.09 -1.21 -24.23
C GLN A 5 -14.99 -1.42 -22.73
N GLN A 6 -14.07 -2.30 -22.30
CA GLN A 6 -13.56 -2.27 -20.94
C GLN A 6 -12.87 -0.91 -20.80
N ILE A 7 -13.66 0.10 -20.44
CA ILE A 7 -13.13 1.31 -19.83
C ILE A 7 -12.64 0.83 -18.47
N GLY A 8 -11.39 0.37 -18.42
CA GLY A 8 -10.75 -0.02 -17.19
C GLY A 8 -10.80 1.18 -16.25
N TYR A 9 -11.53 1.05 -15.16
CA TYR A 9 -11.49 2.03 -14.10
C TYR A 9 -10.13 1.89 -13.41
N TRP A 10 -9.25 2.86 -13.60
CA TRP A 10 -7.93 2.89 -12.99
C TRP A 10 -8.02 3.61 -11.66
N LEU A 11 -7.88 2.85 -10.57
CA LEU A 11 -7.85 3.40 -9.24
C LEU A 11 -6.53 4.15 -9.03
N ASP A 12 -6.60 5.46 -8.85
CA ASP A 12 -5.44 6.29 -8.51
C ASP A 12 -5.35 6.58 -7.00
N ARG A 13 -4.33 7.35 -6.62
CA ARG A 13 -4.06 7.71 -5.23
C ARG A 13 -5.22 8.47 -4.59
N ASP A 14 -5.70 9.51 -5.27
CA ASP A 14 -6.67 10.44 -4.70
C ASP A 14 -8.04 9.76 -4.57
N GLU A 15 -8.36 8.86 -5.52
CA GLU A 15 -9.52 8.00 -5.44
C GLU A 15 -9.43 7.01 -4.28
N LEU A 16 -8.28 6.35 -4.07
CA LEU A 16 -8.10 5.43 -2.95
C LEU A 16 -8.21 6.15 -1.60
N LEU A 17 -7.64 7.35 -1.47
CA LEU A 17 -7.80 8.20 -0.28
C LEU A 17 -9.28 8.56 -0.06
N ARG A 18 -10.01 8.93 -1.12
CA ARG A 18 -11.44 9.23 -1.01
C ARG A 18 -12.26 8.01 -0.58
N ILE A 19 -11.91 6.81 -1.05
CA ILE A 19 -12.56 5.55 -0.66
C ILE A 19 -12.29 5.26 0.82
N ARG A 20 -11.06 5.50 1.30
CA ARG A 20 -10.69 5.38 2.72
C ARG A 20 -11.47 6.35 3.59
N ASP A 21 -11.57 7.63 3.21
CA ASP A 21 -12.33 8.65 3.96
C ASP A 21 -13.81 8.32 4.07
N ARG A 22 -14.37 7.70 3.02
CA ARG A 22 -15.75 7.20 3.01
C ARG A 22 -15.94 5.90 3.80
N LYS A 23 -14.88 5.37 4.42
CA LYS A 23 -14.86 4.11 5.18
C LYS A 23 -15.34 2.90 4.36
N LEU A 24 -15.11 2.95 3.04
CA LEU A 24 -15.44 1.85 2.13
C LEU A 24 -14.36 0.75 2.16
N LEU A 25 -13.14 1.08 2.59
CA LEU A 25 -12.12 0.12 3.00
C LEU A 25 -12.24 -0.09 4.50
N THR A 26 -12.53 -1.32 4.90
CA THR A 26 -12.84 -1.67 6.28
C THR A 26 -11.60 -2.01 7.11
N SER A 27 -10.42 -2.08 6.49
CA SER A 27 -9.16 -2.35 7.20
C SER A 27 -7.96 -1.64 6.58
N ASP A 28 -7.01 -1.22 7.43
CA ASP A 28 -5.71 -0.68 7.01
C ASP A 28 -4.92 -1.67 6.14
N ARG A 29 -5.17 -2.97 6.31
CA ARG A 29 -4.63 -4.05 5.49
C ARG A 29 -5.07 -3.91 4.03
N ASP A 30 -6.36 -3.74 3.79
CA ASP A 30 -6.90 -3.66 2.43
C ASP A 30 -6.45 -2.36 1.77
N TYR A 31 -6.42 -1.28 2.53
CA TYR A 31 -5.86 -0.01 2.08
C TYR A 31 -4.39 -0.13 1.68
N LEU A 32 -3.56 -0.71 2.53
CA LEU A 32 -2.13 -0.92 2.26
C LEU A 32 -1.92 -1.79 1.01
N PHE A 33 -2.73 -2.84 0.83
CA PHE A 33 -2.64 -3.69 -0.35
C PHE A 33 -2.83 -2.90 -1.64
N PHE A 34 -3.91 -2.10 -1.75
CA PHE A 34 -4.16 -1.31 -2.96
C PHE A 34 -3.09 -0.23 -3.17
N ALA A 35 -2.66 0.46 -2.11
CA ALA A 35 -1.60 1.45 -2.19
C ALA A 35 -0.28 0.85 -2.73
N LEU A 36 0.08 -0.36 -2.28
CA LEU A 36 1.24 -1.09 -2.80
C LEU A 36 1.08 -1.49 -4.27
N GLN A 37 -0.11 -1.92 -4.70
CA GLN A 37 -0.36 -2.27 -6.11
C GLN A 37 -0.28 -1.06 -7.03
N ILE A 38 -0.66 0.13 -6.55
CA ILE A 38 -0.57 1.38 -7.32
C ILE A 38 0.89 1.81 -7.48
N ASP A 39 1.67 1.84 -6.41
CA ASP A 39 3.07 2.30 -6.46
C ASP A 39 4.03 1.27 -7.03
N TYR A 40 3.74 -0.03 -6.85
CA TYR A 40 4.63 -1.13 -7.19
C TYR A 40 3.91 -2.24 -7.97
N PRO A 41 3.28 -1.92 -9.11
CA PRO A 41 2.53 -2.91 -9.88
C PRO A 41 3.43 -4.07 -10.30
N GLY A 42 3.00 -5.31 -10.01
CA GLY A 42 3.69 -6.53 -10.43
C GLY A 42 5.03 -6.84 -9.75
N LYS A 43 5.43 -6.10 -8.70
CA LYS A 43 6.66 -6.39 -7.95
C LYS A 43 6.39 -7.38 -6.82
N LEU A 44 7.04 -8.53 -6.89
CA LEU A 44 6.99 -9.58 -5.85
C LEU A 44 7.75 -9.19 -4.56
N ASN A 45 8.71 -8.25 -4.65
CA ASN A 45 9.48 -7.73 -3.52
C ASN A 45 9.98 -6.29 -3.78
N PRO A 46 9.11 -5.27 -3.67
CA PRO A 46 9.54 -3.89 -3.84
C PRO A 46 10.46 -3.43 -2.70
N SER A 47 11.47 -2.62 -3.02
CA SER A 47 12.16 -1.81 -2.02
C SER A 47 11.31 -0.58 -1.73
N VAL A 48 10.83 -0.46 -0.49
CA VAL A 48 9.93 0.62 -0.07
C VAL A 48 10.64 1.50 0.94
N ASP A 49 10.75 2.79 0.65
CA ASP A 49 10.99 3.81 1.65
C ASP A 49 9.69 4.00 2.43
N VAL A 50 9.66 3.44 3.64
CA VAL A 50 8.44 3.37 4.45
C VAL A 50 7.96 4.75 4.86
N THR A 51 8.87 5.68 5.14
CA THR A 51 8.51 7.04 5.57
C THR A 51 7.86 7.79 4.41
N ALA A 52 8.53 7.83 3.26
CA ALA A 52 7.98 8.51 2.08
C ALA A 52 6.67 7.88 1.59
N PHE A 53 6.53 6.56 1.68
CA PHE A 53 5.30 5.86 1.37
C PHE A 53 4.17 6.23 2.33
N CYS A 54 4.43 6.19 3.63
CA CYS A 54 3.45 6.52 4.66
C CYS A 54 2.94 7.97 4.52
N ASP A 55 3.84 8.93 4.30
CA ASP A 55 3.48 10.32 4.07
C ASP A 55 2.61 10.49 2.81
N ARG A 56 2.98 9.83 1.71
CA ARG A 56 2.20 9.87 0.47
C ARG A 56 0.80 9.28 0.67
N TRP A 57 0.66 8.21 1.44
CA TRP A 57 -0.59 7.48 1.62
C TRP A 57 -1.33 7.82 2.93
N ASP A 58 -0.99 8.91 3.61
CA ASP A 58 -1.61 9.33 4.87
C ASP A 58 -1.75 8.17 5.89
N LEU A 59 -0.73 7.30 5.93
CA LEU A 59 -0.73 6.10 6.76
C LEU A 59 0.26 6.28 7.89
N SER A 60 -0.10 5.88 9.10
CA SER A 60 0.90 5.84 10.17
C SER A 60 1.88 4.70 9.93
N ILE A 61 3.16 4.92 10.26
CA ILE A 61 4.21 3.89 10.15
C ILE A 61 3.82 2.63 10.98
N GLY A 62 3.19 2.81 12.14
CA GLY A 62 2.70 1.71 12.96
C GLY A 62 1.61 0.88 12.25
N ASN A 63 0.64 1.54 11.61
CA ASN A 63 -0.40 0.86 10.85
C ASN A 63 0.18 0.18 9.61
N PHE A 64 1.19 0.78 8.96
CA PHE A 64 1.93 0.16 7.86
C PHE A 64 2.51 -1.18 8.27
N TYR A 65 3.34 -1.24 9.32
CA TYR A 65 3.98 -2.50 9.72
C TYR A 65 2.99 -3.55 10.20
N LYS A 66 1.94 -3.13 10.90
CA LYS A 66 0.86 -4.03 11.33
C LYS A 66 0.13 -4.64 10.13
N ALA A 67 -0.32 -3.79 9.20
CA ALA A 67 -1.00 -4.21 7.98
C ALA A 67 -0.09 -5.08 7.08
N LEU A 68 1.19 -4.74 6.98
CA LEU A 68 2.18 -5.51 6.23
C LEU A 68 2.40 -6.89 6.86
N GLY A 69 2.50 -6.97 8.18
CA GLY A 69 2.57 -8.24 8.91
C GLY A 69 1.35 -9.12 8.64
N ASP A 70 0.15 -8.54 8.66
CA ASP A 70 -1.10 -9.25 8.34
C ASP A 70 -1.12 -9.75 6.88
N LEU A 71 -0.64 -8.94 5.93
CA LEU A 71 -0.53 -9.35 4.51
C LEU A 71 0.48 -10.48 4.31
N LYS A 72 1.64 -10.41 4.98
CA LYS A 72 2.67 -11.46 4.96
C LYS A 72 2.15 -12.77 5.56
N ASN A 73 1.51 -12.71 6.72
CA ASN A 73 0.93 -13.88 7.38
C ASN A 73 -0.15 -14.58 6.53
N LYS A 74 -0.83 -13.83 5.66
CA LYS A 74 -1.82 -14.35 4.72
C LYS A 74 -1.23 -14.81 3.38
N GLY A 75 0.08 -14.67 3.17
CA GLY A 75 0.76 -15.03 1.92
C GLY A 75 0.41 -14.14 0.73
N VAL A 76 -0.20 -12.97 0.97
CA VAL A 76 -0.58 -12.01 -0.09
C VAL A 76 0.64 -11.22 -0.57
N VAL A 77 1.59 -10.97 0.34
CA VAL A 77 2.88 -10.32 0.07
C VAL A 77 3.98 -11.25 0.55
N MET A 78 4.91 -11.65 -0.33
CA MET A 78 5.96 -12.60 0.03
C MET A 78 7.10 -11.93 0.81
N ASP A 79 7.62 -10.80 0.32
CA ASP A 79 8.54 -9.96 1.09
C ASP A 79 8.50 -8.52 0.58
N ILE A 80 8.74 -7.57 1.47
CA ILE A 80 9.04 -6.18 1.09
C ILE A 80 10.38 -5.89 1.73
N THR A 81 11.36 -5.56 0.91
CA THR A 81 12.67 -5.11 1.37
C THR A 81 12.48 -3.69 1.90
N ASN A 82 12.31 -3.57 3.22
CA ASN A 82 12.16 -2.27 3.84
C ASN A 82 13.55 -1.64 3.96
N GLN A 83 13.80 -0.56 3.21
CA GLN A 83 14.92 0.33 3.54
C GLN A 83 14.49 1.21 4.71
N LEU A 84 14.55 0.64 5.91
CA LEU A 84 14.50 1.40 7.15
C LEU A 84 15.86 2.08 7.30
N ASP A 85 15.95 3.35 6.89
CA ASP A 85 17.10 4.19 7.22
C ASP A 85 16.97 4.58 8.70
N LEU A 86 17.27 3.63 9.59
CA LEU A 86 17.37 3.84 11.03
C LEU A 86 18.66 4.61 11.29
N GLN A 87 18.64 5.93 11.08
CA GLN A 87 19.63 6.82 11.68
C GLN A 87 19.39 6.87 13.19
N ILE A 88 19.87 5.86 13.90
CA ILE A 88 20.01 5.89 15.35
C ILE A 88 21.14 6.89 15.64
N GLN A 89 20.79 8.13 15.93
CA GLN A 89 21.72 9.06 16.57
C GLN A 89 22.03 8.50 17.97
N GLN A 90 23.21 7.92 18.13
CA GLN A 90 23.81 7.66 19.43
C GLN A 90 24.44 8.98 19.89
N GLU A 91 23.90 9.56 20.97
CA GLU A 91 24.59 10.57 21.78
C GLU A 91 25.73 9.95 22.58
#